data_AF-A0A1X0IN86-F1
#
_entry.id   AF-A0A1X0IN86-F1
#
_cell.length_a   1.000
_cell.length_b   1.000
_cell.length_c   1.000
_cell.angle_alpha   90.00
_cell.angle_beta   90.00
_cell.angle_gamma   90.00
#
_symmetry.space_group_name_H-M   'P 1'
#
loop_
_entity.id
_entity.type
_entity.pdbx_description
1 polymer ?
#
loop_
_entity_poly.entity_id
_entity_poly.type
_entity_poly.pdbx_seq_one_letter_code
_entity_poly.pdbx_strand_id
1 'polypeptide(L)'
;MGDRMSQKIETAPELVADALRDALAELRRPLNGAGNGWKKGSAGTADSCKCLDAALYWVSRRGLEHERTALSHALRSRVAEVIADIEGVDIPWSAAPLIWAWNDHEDRVFPEVEAVLERAIVLTEQVQA
;
A
#
# COMPACT_ATOMS: atom_id res chain seq x y z
N MET A 1 -6.41 37.87 -15.35
CA MET A 1 -5.50 36.78 -14.95
C MET A 1 -6.09 36.14 -13.71
N GLY A 2 -6.77 35.00 -13.83
CA GLY A 2 -7.26 34.23 -12.70
C GLY A 2 -6.31 33.07 -12.45
N ASP A 3 -5.77 32.99 -11.24
CA ASP A 3 -4.97 31.89 -10.73
C ASP A 3 -5.61 30.55 -11.06
N ARG A 4 -5.02 29.82 -12.02
CA ARG A 4 -5.13 28.36 -12.02
C ARG A 4 -4.28 27.91 -10.85
N MET A 5 -4.91 27.86 -9.66
CA MET A 5 -4.52 26.88 -8.66
C MET A 5 -4.52 25.54 -9.37
N SER A 6 -3.34 25.09 -9.76
CA SER A 6 -3.06 23.68 -9.95
C SER A 6 -3.39 23.01 -8.62
N GLN A 7 -4.66 22.67 -8.42
CA GLN A 7 -5.05 21.64 -7.48
C GLN A 7 -4.27 20.41 -7.94
N LYS A 8 -3.09 20.21 -7.35
CA LYS A 8 -2.60 18.86 -7.15
C LYS A 8 -3.78 18.14 -6.52
N ILE A 9 -4.31 17.15 -7.23
CA ILE A 9 -5.24 16.19 -6.64
C ILE A 9 -4.40 15.39 -5.66
N GLU A 10 -4.08 15.99 -4.51
CA GLU A 10 -3.51 15.31 -3.38
C GLU A 10 -4.66 14.51 -2.79
N THR A 11 -4.53 13.18 -2.89
CA THR A 11 -5.50 12.26 -2.32
C THR A 11 -5.63 12.55 -0.82
N ALA A 12 -6.85 12.80 -0.37
CA ALA A 12 -7.09 13.21 0.99
C ALA A 12 -6.57 12.15 1.98
N PRO A 13 -5.85 12.52 3.06
CA PRO A 13 -5.19 11.55 3.93
C PRO A 13 -6.14 10.52 4.55
N GLU A 14 -7.39 10.89 4.84
CA GLU A 14 -8.42 9.98 5.33
C GLU A 14 -8.75 8.88 4.30
N LEU A 15 -8.82 9.24 3.01
CA LEU A 15 -9.05 8.28 1.93
C LEU A 15 -7.87 7.31 1.81
N VAL A 16 -6.65 7.81 1.99
CA VAL A 16 -5.43 6.98 1.98
C VAL A 16 -5.44 6.03 3.18
N ALA A 17 -5.77 6.50 4.38
CA ALA A 17 -5.84 5.67 5.58
C ALA A 17 -6.91 4.57 5.45
N ASP A 18 -8.11 4.91 4.97
CA ASP A 18 -9.18 3.94 4.72
C ASP A 18 -8.76 2.88 3.68
N ALA A 19 -8.14 3.29 2.58
CA ALA A 19 -7.65 2.36 1.58
C ALA A 19 -6.48 1.49 2.08
N LEU A 20 -5.63 1.98 2.98
CA LEU A 20 -4.63 1.14 3.65
C LEU A 20 -5.27 0.09 4.57
N ARG A 21 -6.34 0.45 5.29
CA ARG A 21 -7.11 -0.51 6.10
C ARG A 21 -7.77 -1.58 5.23
N ASP A 22 -8.33 -1.19 4.09
CA ASP A 22 -8.88 -2.13 3.11
C ASP A 22 -7.79 -3.07 2.56
N ALA A 23 -6.59 -2.56 2.31
CA ALA A 23 -5.47 -3.38 1.83
C ALA A 23 -5.04 -4.39 2.89
N LEU A 24 -5.00 -3.98 4.15
CA LEU A 24 -4.73 -4.87 5.28
C LEU A 24 -5.81 -5.95 5.43
N ALA A 25 -7.09 -5.57 5.33
CA ALA A 25 -8.19 -6.53 5.34
C ALA A 25 -8.09 -7.53 4.17
N GLU A 26 -7.70 -7.08 2.98
CA GLU A 26 -7.48 -7.92 1.81
C GLU A 26 -6.31 -8.91 1.96
N LEU A 27 -5.28 -8.53 2.70
CA LEU A 27 -4.16 -9.40 3.03
C LEU A 27 -4.53 -10.42 4.12
N ARG A 28 -5.33 -10.02 5.11
CA ARG A 28 -5.85 -10.90 6.17
C ARG A 28 -6.90 -11.88 5.66
N ARG A 29 -7.60 -11.55 4.56
CA ARG A 29 -8.70 -12.37 4.04
C ARG A 29 -8.22 -13.78 3.70
N PRO A 30 -8.83 -14.84 4.26
CA PRO A 30 -8.45 -16.22 3.96
C PRO A 30 -8.74 -16.56 2.50
N LEU A 31 -7.74 -17.08 1.80
CA LEU A 31 -7.88 -17.55 0.41
C LEU A 31 -7.51 -19.02 0.35
N ASN A 32 -8.48 -19.86 -0.04
CA ASN A 32 -8.34 -21.29 -0.37
C ASN A 32 -7.40 -22.11 0.54
N GLY A 33 -7.50 -21.94 1.87
CA GLY A 33 -6.84 -22.81 2.86
C GLY A 33 -5.46 -22.36 3.36
N ALA A 34 -4.91 -21.23 2.91
CA ALA A 34 -3.59 -20.74 3.34
C ALA A 34 -3.60 -19.84 4.60
N GLY A 35 -4.75 -19.67 5.25
CA GLY A 35 -4.91 -18.87 6.47
C GLY A 35 -4.99 -17.35 6.26
N ASN A 36 -4.25 -16.81 5.29
CA ASN A 36 -4.32 -15.40 4.86
C ASN A 36 -4.19 -15.30 3.33
N GLY A 37 -4.26 -14.08 2.80
CA GLY A 37 -4.20 -13.78 1.38
C GLY A 37 -2.80 -13.42 0.88
N TRP A 38 -1.76 -13.44 1.72
CA TRP A 38 -0.43 -12.97 1.37
C TRP A 38 0.46 -14.04 0.72
N LYS A 39 1.30 -13.63 -0.24
CA LYS A 39 2.36 -14.48 -0.80
C LYS A 39 3.52 -13.67 -1.38
N LYS A 40 4.72 -14.25 -1.32
CA LYS A 40 5.93 -13.77 -2.03
C LYS A 40 5.89 -14.08 -3.53
N GLY A 41 6.43 -13.20 -4.35
CA GLY A 41 6.63 -13.40 -5.79
C GLY A 41 5.35 -13.54 -6.59
N SER A 42 4.20 -13.14 -6.02
CA SER A 42 2.89 -13.30 -6.68
C SER A 42 2.04 -12.05 -6.51
N ALA A 43 1.68 -11.41 -7.62
CA ALA A 43 0.73 -10.30 -7.59
C ALA A 43 -0.71 -10.79 -7.34
N GLY A 44 -1.05 -12.02 -7.72
CA GLY A 44 -2.40 -12.55 -7.54
C GLY A 44 -3.51 -11.77 -8.25
N THR A 45 -4.73 -12.11 -7.88
CA THR A 45 -5.97 -11.43 -8.28
C THR A 45 -6.72 -10.98 -7.03
N ALA A 46 -7.86 -10.32 -7.22
CA ALA A 46 -8.79 -10.09 -6.11
C ALA A 46 -9.16 -11.39 -5.38
N ASP A 47 -9.21 -12.55 -6.06
CA ASP A 47 -9.68 -13.81 -5.48
C ASP A 47 -8.56 -14.85 -5.25
N SER A 48 -7.30 -14.43 -5.27
CA SER A 48 -6.14 -15.31 -5.04
C SER A 48 -5.05 -14.61 -4.23
N CYS A 49 -4.06 -15.39 -3.76
CA CYS A 49 -2.97 -14.88 -2.95
C CYS A 49 -2.22 -13.74 -3.65
N LYS A 50 -1.84 -12.69 -2.91
CA LYS A 50 -1.26 -11.45 -3.42
C LYS A 50 -0.09 -10.99 -2.57
N CYS A 51 0.86 -10.27 -3.15
CA CYS A 51 1.91 -9.58 -2.42
C CYS A 51 1.39 -8.27 -1.83
N LEU A 52 2.21 -7.61 -1.01
CA LEU A 52 1.89 -6.31 -0.43
C LEU A 52 1.48 -5.28 -1.50
N ASP A 53 2.30 -5.08 -2.54
CA ASP A 53 1.99 -4.10 -3.60
C ASP A 53 0.69 -4.41 -4.34
N ALA A 54 0.42 -5.69 -4.59
CA ALA A 54 -0.80 -6.07 -5.28
C ALA A 54 -2.06 -5.87 -4.43
N ALA A 55 -1.97 -6.00 -3.10
CA ALA A 55 -3.06 -5.61 -2.21
C ALA A 55 -3.38 -4.11 -2.36
N LEU A 56 -2.36 -3.25 -2.36
CA LEU A 56 -2.52 -1.80 -2.59
C LEU A 56 -3.16 -1.52 -3.96
N TYR A 57 -2.67 -2.20 -4.99
CA TYR A 57 -3.18 -2.06 -6.35
C TYR A 57 -4.66 -2.45 -6.44
N TRP A 58 -5.07 -3.61 -5.91
CA TRP A 58 -6.45 -4.08 -6.01
C TRP A 58 -7.43 -3.20 -5.24
N VAL A 59 -7.04 -2.67 -4.09
CA VAL A 59 -7.86 -1.69 -3.37
C VAL A 59 -7.99 -0.38 -4.15
N SER A 60 -6.89 0.14 -4.71
CA SER A 60 -6.97 1.36 -5.54
C SER A 60 -7.85 1.18 -6.78
N ARG A 61 -8.06 -0.06 -7.26
CA ARG A 61 -8.96 -0.34 -8.38
C ARG A 61 -10.44 -0.31 -8.02
N ARG A 62 -10.78 -0.48 -6.74
CA ARG A 62 -12.17 -0.42 -6.24
C ARG A 62 -12.70 1.01 -6.14
N GLY A 63 -11.81 2.02 -6.09
CA GLY A 63 -12.17 3.43 -6.10
C GLY A 63 -12.63 3.97 -7.46
N LEU A 64 -13.01 5.25 -7.48
CA LEU A 64 -13.42 5.96 -8.70
C LEU A 64 -12.29 5.95 -9.74
N GLU A 65 -12.64 5.70 -11.00
CA GLU A 65 -11.68 5.44 -12.08
C GLU A 65 -10.66 6.58 -12.30
N HIS A 66 -11.04 7.82 -12.01
CA HIS A 66 -10.21 9.02 -12.18
C HIS A 66 -9.20 9.26 -11.04
N GLU A 67 -9.36 8.63 -9.87
CA GLU A 67 -8.46 8.81 -8.72
C GLU A 67 -7.53 7.61 -8.50
N ARG A 68 -7.75 6.51 -9.23
CA ARG A 68 -7.00 5.26 -9.09
C ARG A 68 -5.48 5.46 -9.08
N THR A 69 -4.95 6.22 -10.03
CA THR A 69 -3.50 6.41 -10.16
C THR A 69 -2.93 7.22 -8.99
N ALA A 70 -3.62 8.29 -8.58
CA ALA A 70 -3.20 9.13 -7.48
C ALA A 70 -3.26 8.36 -6.15
N LEU A 71 -4.35 7.64 -5.90
CA LEU A 71 -4.51 6.80 -4.72
C LEU A 71 -3.47 5.68 -4.70
N SER A 72 -3.25 4.98 -5.81
CA SER A 72 -2.24 3.92 -5.91
C SER A 72 -0.83 4.43 -5.61
N HIS A 73 -0.49 5.64 -6.09
CA HIS A 73 0.77 6.29 -5.76
C HIS A 73 0.85 6.64 -4.27
N ALA A 74 -0.18 7.28 -3.71
CA ALA A 74 -0.20 7.67 -2.30
C ALA A 74 -0.06 6.47 -1.35
N LEU A 75 -0.78 5.38 -1.62
CA LEU A 75 -0.68 4.14 -0.87
C LEU A 75 0.74 3.57 -0.87
N ARG A 76 1.36 3.50 -2.05
CA ARG A 76 2.74 3.00 -2.21
C ARG A 76 3.75 3.90 -1.51
N SER A 77 3.58 5.21 -1.58
CA SER A 77 4.46 6.16 -0.89
C SER A 77 4.45 5.94 0.62
N ARG A 78 3.28 5.80 1.25
CA ARG A 78 3.17 5.56 2.70
C ARG A 78 3.79 4.23 3.12
N VAL A 79 3.57 3.18 2.35
CA VAL A 79 4.20 1.87 2.63
C VAL A 79 5.71 1.92 2.42
N ALA A 80 6.18 2.60 1.37
CA ALA A 80 7.61 2.75 1.12
C ALA A 80 8.32 3.60 2.18
N GLU A 81 7.68 4.63 2.73
CA GLU A 81 8.19 5.40 3.88
C GLU A 81 8.48 4.49 5.08
N VAL A 82 7.55 3.58 5.40
CA VAL A 82 7.73 2.62 6.50
C VAL A 82 8.84 1.60 6.21
N ILE A 83 8.89 1.06 4.99
CA ILE A 83 9.93 0.09 4.60
C ILE A 83 11.31 0.74 4.61
N ALA A 84 11.43 1.95 4.05
CA ALA A 84 12.67 2.71 4.01
C ALA A 84 13.21 2.98 5.42
N ASP A 85 12.33 3.34 6.36
CA ASP A 85 12.68 3.51 7.77
C ASP A 85 13.17 2.20 8.42
N ILE A 86 12.52 1.07 8.16
CA ILE A 86 12.93 -0.25 8.67
C ILE A 86 14.31 -0.65 8.13
N GLU A 87 14.52 -0.49 6.83
CA GLU A 87 15.73 -0.95 6.14
C GLU A 87 16.89 0.07 6.21
N GLY A 88 16.62 1.30 6.66
CA GLY A 88 17.61 2.38 6.71
C GLY A 88 18.09 2.82 5.33
N VAL A 89 17.18 2.84 4.35
CA VAL A 89 17.47 3.18 2.94
C VAL A 89 16.65 4.38 2.50
N ASP A 90 17.09 5.05 1.43
CA ASP A 90 16.29 6.10 0.79
C ASP A 90 15.14 5.49 -0.02
N ILE A 91 14.02 6.21 -0.09
CA ILE A 91 12.89 5.84 -0.96
C ILE A 91 13.30 6.10 -2.41
N PRO A 92 13.30 5.07 -3.29
CA PRO A 92 13.59 5.27 -4.70
C PRO A 92 12.48 6.08 -5.39
N TRP A 93 12.80 6.66 -6.56
CA TRP A 93 11.83 7.42 -7.39
C TRP A 93 10.50 6.67 -7.62
N SER A 94 10.57 5.34 -7.71
CA SER A 94 9.39 4.48 -7.75
C SER A 94 9.36 3.59 -6.52
N ALA A 95 8.30 3.71 -5.71
CA ALA A 95 8.11 2.91 -4.51
C ALA A 95 7.89 1.40 -4.79
N ALA A 96 7.27 1.05 -5.92
CA ALA A 96 6.89 -0.34 -6.20
C ALA A 96 8.07 -1.34 -6.20
N PRO A 97 9.21 -1.05 -6.87
CA PRO A 97 10.42 -1.90 -6.77
C PRO A 97 10.90 -2.15 -5.34
N LEU A 98 10.90 -1.13 -4.47
CA LEU A 98 11.30 -1.30 -3.06
C LEU A 98 10.32 -2.23 -2.34
N ILE A 99 9.01 -2.01 -2.51
CA ILE A 99 7.97 -2.83 -1.89
C ILE A 99 8.06 -4.30 -2.36
N TRP A 100 8.29 -4.53 -3.66
CA TRP A 100 8.43 -5.88 -4.21
C TRP A 100 9.67 -6.58 -3.66
N ALA A 101 10.84 -5.93 -3.73
CA ALA A 101 12.09 -6.50 -3.25
C ALA A 101 12.01 -6.83 -1.75
N TRP A 102 11.43 -5.91 -0.97
CA TRP A 102 11.22 -6.13 0.46
C TRP A 102 10.25 -7.28 0.72
N ASN A 103 9.06 -7.30 0.11
CA ASN A 103 8.04 -8.34 0.31
C ASN A 103 8.57 -9.74 -0.06
N ASP A 104 9.36 -9.84 -1.11
CA ASP A 104 9.82 -11.10 -1.67
C ASP A 104 11.11 -11.63 -1.03
N HIS A 105 11.69 -10.89 -0.08
CA HIS A 105 12.85 -11.35 0.67
C HIS A 105 12.53 -12.64 1.44
N GLU A 106 13.48 -13.58 1.47
CA GLU A 106 13.22 -14.98 1.85
C GLU A 106 12.84 -15.16 3.33
N ASP A 107 13.30 -14.28 4.20
CA ASP A 107 13.04 -14.27 5.64
C ASP A 107 11.67 -13.66 6.01
N ARG A 108 11.04 -12.91 5.11
CA ARG A 108 9.82 -12.16 5.42
C ARG A 108 8.67 -13.08 5.80
N VAL A 109 7.89 -12.65 6.78
CA VAL A 109 6.70 -13.36 7.23
C VAL A 109 5.49 -12.45 7.22
N PHE A 110 4.30 -13.06 7.16
CA PHE A 110 3.04 -12.32 7.09
C PHE A 110 2.88 -11.26 8.20
N PRO A 111 3.18 -11.54 9.49
CA PRO A 111 3.06 -10.54 10.55
C PRO A 111 3.90 -9.27 10.32
N GLU A 112 5.06 -9.37 9.67
CA GLU A 112 5.88 -8.19 9.37
C GLU A 112 5.24 -7.32 8.29
N VAL A 113 4.68 -7.95 7.26
CA VAL A 113 3.96 -7.28 6.18
C VAL A 113 2.71 -6.58 6.71
N GLU A 114 2.00 -7.25 7.61
CA GLU A 114 0.87 -6.70 8.36
C GLU A 114 1.29 -5.47 9.19
N ALA A 115 2.37 -5.58 9.97
CA ALA A 115 2.88 -4.48 10.78
C ALA A 115 3.30 -3.27 9.93
N VAL A 116 3.82 -3.47 8.73
CA VAL A 116 4.14 -2.36 7.80
C VAL A 116 2.88 -1.58 7.42
N LEU A 117 1.78 -2.26 7.10
CA LEU A 117 0.51 -1.60 6.79
C LEU A 117 -0.07 -0.88 8.01
N GLU A 118 -0.02 -1.50 9.19
CA GLU A 118 -0.48 -0.87 10.44
C GLU A 118 0.29 0.41 10.74
N ARG A 119 1.63 0.39 10.59
CA ARG A 119 2.47 1.58 10.72
C ARG A 119 2.16 2.64 9.67
N ALA A 120 1.90 2.23 8.42
CA ALA A 120 1.55 3.17 7.34
C ALA A 120 0.19 3.86 7.60
N ILE A 121 -0.77 3.14 8.18
CA ILE A 121 -2.07 3.70 8.61
C ILE A 121 -1.84 4.78 9.67
N VAL A 122 -1.12 4.43 10.75
CA VAL A 122 -0.81 5.37 11.85
C VAL A 122 -0.07 6.60 11.35
N LEU A 123 0.93 6.43 10.49
CA LEU A 123 1.67 7.54 9.89
C LEU A 123 0.76 8.47 9.09
N THR A 124 -0.19 7.90 8.34
CA THR A 124 -1.13 8.67 7.51
C THR A 124 -2.10 9.48 8.37
N GLU A 125 -2.59 8.90 9.47
CA GLU A 125 -3.47 9.59 10.43
C GLU A 125 -2.75 10.71 11.19
N GLN A 126 -1.48 10.52 11.56
CA GLN A 126 -0.69 11.52 12.29
C GLN A 126 -0.39 12.77 11.45
N VAL A 127 -0.33 12.66 10.12
CA VAL A 127 -0.17 13.82 9.23
C VAL A 127 -1.40 14.76 9.27
N GLN A 128 -2.51 14.33 9.87
CA GLN A 128 -3.72 15.14 10.05
C GLN A 128 -3.78 15.90 11.39
N ALA A 129 -2.85 15.66 12.32
CA ALA A 129 -2.81 16.26 13.66
C ALA A 129 -1.84 17.45 13.74
#